data_AF-A0A3M1MU23-F1
#
_entry.id   AF-A0A3M1MU23-F1
#
_cell.length_a   1.000
_cell.length_b   1.000
_cell.length_c   1.000
_cell.angle_alpha   90.00
_cell.angle_beta   90.00
_cell.angle_gamma   90.00
#
_symmetry.space_group_name_H-M   'P 1'
#
loop_
_entity.id
_entity.type
_entity.pdbx_description
1 polymer ?
#
loop_
_entity_poly.entity_id
_entity_poly.type
_entity_poly.pdbx_seq_one_letter_code
_entity_poly.pdbx_strand_id
1 'polypeptide(L)'
;MIIGFAGKAASGKTTAAHHLAGLLDTETHIIPMARMLREEVENFLRQSGAEEFVPLVYGSQEDKVRVFYIDEARALDACPRWRDFLRLNSSLQDRPGQSALTVRLILQWWGTEYRRAQDPDYWTKAWETKVSTLDLDRVHVLVDDVRFMNELKTLRHFDARIVKIERPGFNGAGNHASETSLDGYDAWDAVIVNDGTLEQFLARVETLAGQLALR
;
A
#
# COMPACT_ATOMS: atom_id res chain seq x y z
N MET A 1 -19.97 1.35 -4.48
CA MET A 1 -19.56 0.50 -3.33
C MET A 1 -18.06 0.65 -3.07
N ILE A 2 -17.62 0.66 -1.81
CA ILE A 2 -16.20 0.63 -1.45
C ILE A 2 -15.88 -0.60 -0.57
N ILE A 3 -14.77 -1.28 -0.87
CA ILE A 3 -14.27 -2.41 -0.06
C ILE A 3 -12.79 -2.22 0.24
N GLY A 4 -12.45 -2.26 1.53
CA GLY A 4 -11.08 -2.32 2.00
C GLY A 4 -10.66 -3.73 2.38
N PHE A 5 -9.51 -4.18 1.90
CA PHE A 5 -8.87 -5.42 2.31
C PHE A 5 -7.73 -5.16 3.28
N ALA A 6 -7.81 -5.78 4.45
CA ALA A 6 -6.80 -5.71 5.50
C ALA A 6 -6.15 -7.07 5.75
N GLY A 7 -4.94 -7.08 6.31
CA GLY A 7 -4.18 -8.30 6.61
C GLY A 7 -2.68 -8.12 6.42
N LYS A 8 -1.88 -9.05 6.96
CA LYS A 8 -0.41 -9.00 6.90
C LYS A 8 0.13 -9.04 5.46
N ALA A 9 1.37 -8.61 5.25
CA ALA A 9 2.06 -8.79 3.96
C ALA A 9 1.90 -10.23 3.43
N ALA A 10 1.74 -10.40 2.12
CA ALA A 10 1.58 -11.70 1.46
C ALA A 10 0.43 -12.60 1.98
N SER A 11 -0.58 -12.03 2.66
CA SER A 11 -1.78 -12.77 3.08
C SER A 11 -2.74 -13.11 1.92
N GLY A 12 -2.65 -12.41 0.78
CA GLY A 12 -3.53 -12.61 -0.37
C GLY A 12 -4.46 -11.43 -0.69
N LYS A 13 -4.33 -10.28 0.00
CA LYS A 13 -5.16 -9.08 -0.24
C LYS A 13 -5.24 -8.64 -1.69
N THR A 14 -4.08 -8.41 -2.33
CA THR A 14 -4.02 -7.99 -3.73
C THR A 14 -4.68 -9.03 -4.64
N THR A 15 -4.42 -10.31 -4.42
CA THR A 15 -5.09 -11.40 -5.16
C THR A 15 -6.61 -11.35 -4.99
N ALA A 16 -7.12 -11.16 -3.78
CA ALA A 16 -8.56 -11.05 -3.52
C ALA A 16 -9.18 -9.83 -4.19
N ALA A 17 -8.54 -8.66 -4.09
CA ALA A 17 -9.04 -7.43 -4.72
C ALA A 17 -9.11 -7.56 -6.24
N HIS A 18 -8.07 -8.11 -6.87
CA HIS A 18 -8.04 -8.31 -8.32
C HIS A 18 -9.06 -9.36 -8.79
N HIS A 19 -9.22 -10.47 -8.05
CA HIS A 19 -10.23 -11.47 -8.38
C HIS A 19 -11.63 -10.89 -8.24
N LEU A 20 -11.92 -10.20 -7.12
CA LEU A 20 -13.21 -9.58 -6.89
C LEU A 20 -13.55 -8.54 -7.96
N ALA A 21 -12.59 -7.71 -8.38
CA ALA A 21 -12.82 -6.75 -9.46
C ALA A 21 -13.24 -7.42 -10.78
N GLY A 22 -12.73 -8.63 -11.06
CA GLY A 22 -13.12 -9.41 -12.25
C GLY A 22 -14.49 -10.10 -12.15
N LEU A 23 -15.09 -10.15 -10.96
CA LEU A 23 -16.41 -10.75 -10.74
C LEU A 23 -17.55 -9.72 -10.76
N LEU A 24 -17.23 -8.43 -10.71
CA LEU A 24 -18.23 -7.36 -10.61
C LEU A 24 -18.56 -6.82 -12.00
N ASP A 25 -19.86 -6.73 -12.31
CA ASP A 25 -20.35 -6.18 -13.58
C ASP A 25 -20.18 -4.65 -13.68
N THR A 26 -20.10 -3.98 -12.53
CA THR A 26 -19.92 -2.52 -12.45
C THR A 26 -18.44 -2.18 -12.56
N GLU A 27 -18.13 -1.08 -13.25
CA GLU A 27 -16.76 -0.56 -13.38
C GLU A 27 -16.10 -0.47 -12.00
N THR A 28 -14.98 -1.16 -11.84
CA THR A 28 -14.31 -1.31 -10.54
C THR A 28 -12.88 -0.82 -10.62
N HIS A 29 -12.53 0.15 -9.76
CA HIS A 29 -11.18 0.67 -9.63
C HIS A 29 -10.50 0.12 -8.38
N ILE A 30 -9.29 -0.42 -8.53
CA ILE A 30 -8.41 -0.73 -7.40
C ILE A 30 -7.56 0.51 -7.14
N ILE A 31 -7.79 1.17 -6.01
CA ILE A 31 -7.11 2.40 -5.60
C ILE A 31 -6.45 2.16 -4.23
N PRO A 32 -5.23 1.59 -4.20
CA PRO A 32 -4.48 1.43 -2.96
C PRO A 32 -4.10 2.80 -2.39
N MET A 33 -4.09 2.97 -1.08
CA MET A 33 -3.64 4.23 -0.47
C MET A 33 -2.16 4.49 -0.73
N ALA A 34 -1.34 3.43 -0.78
CA ALA A 34 0.06 3.50 -1.14
C ALA A 34 0.29 3.85 -2.63
N ARG A 35 -0.75 3.96 -3.48
CA ARG A 35 -0.59 4.51 -4.83
C ARG A 35 -0.02 5.93 -4.77
N MET A 36 -0.56 6.80 -3.92
CA MET A 36 -0.12 8.19 -3.79
C MET A 36 1.33 8.27 -3.30
N LEU A 37 1.70 7.37 -2.38
CA LEU A 37 3.09 7.22 -1.94
C LEU A 37 4.02 6.81 -3.09
N ARG A 38 3.62 5.86 -3.93
CA ARG A 38 4.41 5.42 -5.08
C ARG A 38 4.59 6.55 -6.09
N GLU A 39 3.53 7.32 -6.36
CA GLU A 39 3.57 8.48 -7.26
C GLU A 39 4.52 9.56 -6.73
N GLU A 40 4.52 9.85 -5.43
CA GLU A 40 5.49 10.78 -4.84
C GLU A 40 6.94 10.28 -4.94
N VAL A 41 7.18 9.00 -4.64
CA VAL A 41 8.52 8.41 -4.74
C VAL A 41 8.99 8.35 -6.19
N GLU A 42 8.11 8.05 -7.15
CA GLU A 42 8.42 8.13 -8.58
C GLU A 42 8.88 9.55 -8.95
N ASN A 43 8.11 10.57 -8.56
CA ASN A 43 8.46 11.97 -8.84
C ASN A 43 9.81 12.35 -8.23
N PHE A 44 10.08 11.91 -7.00
CA PHE A 44 11.39 12.08 -6.37
C PHE A 44 12.52 11.42 -7.17
N LEU A 45 12.35 10.16 -7.59
CA LEU A 45 13.36 9.46 -8.39
C LEU A 45 13.62 10.17 -9.72
N ARG A 46 12.59 10.68 -10.38
CA ARG A 46 12.74 11.48 -11.62
C ARG A 46 13.54 12.76 -11.36
N GLN A 47 13.20 13.51 -10.31
CA GLN A 47 13.89 14.74 -9.94
C GLN A 47 15.35 14.49 -9.48
N SER A 48 15.62 13.34 -8.84
CA SER A 48 16.98 12.97 -8.45
C SER A 48 17.82 12.44 -9.63
N GLY A 49 17.28 12.37 -10.85
CA GLY A 49 17.95 11.80 -12.03
C GLY A 49 18.06 10.28 -12.03
N ALA A 50 17.18 9.61 -11.28
CA ALA A 50 17.13 8.17 -11.05
C ALA A 50 15.92 7.52 -11.77
N GLU A 51 15.48 8.09 -12.89
CA GLU A 51 14.28 7.69 -13.63
C GLU A 51 14.32 6.21 -14.07
N GLU A 52 15.49 5.70 -14.42
CA GLU A 52 15.72 4.30 -14.79
C GLU A 52 15.31 3.29 -13.71
N PHE A 53 15.19 3.72 -12.45
CA PHE A 53 14.77 2.88 -11.32
C PHE A 53 13.29 3.01 -10.96
N VAL A 54 12.54 3.93 -11.60
CA VAL A 54 11.08 4.06 -11.42
C VAL A 54 10.33 2.73 -11.61
N PRO A 55 10.67 1.88 -12.60
CA PRO A 55 10.01 0.58 -12.74
C PRO A 55 10.08 -0.31 -11.49
N LEU A 56 11.12 -0.17 -10.66
CA LEU A 56 11.26 -0.94 -9.41
C LEU A 56 10.19 -0.57 -8.37
N VAL A 57 9.66 0.67 -8.41
CA VAL A 57 8.61 1.16 -7.50
C VAL A 57 7.33 0.33 -7.63
N TYR A 58 7.02 -0.06 -8.86
CA TYR A 58 5.83 -0.82 -9.25
C TYR A 58 6.12 -2.31 -9.46
N GLY A 59 7.38 -2.73 -9.29
CA GLY A 59 7.84 -4.09 -9.54
C GLY A 59 7.43 -5.11 -8.48
N SER A 60 8.00 -6.31 -8.64
CA SER A 60 7.81 -7.47 -7.78
C SER A 60 8.35 -7.27 -6.36
N GLN A 61 8.15 -8.26 -5.47
CA GLN A 61 8.79 -8.22 -4.14
C GLN A 61 10.32 -8.30 -4.25
N GLU A 62 10.83 -9.01 -5.25
CA GLU A 62 12.27 -9.09 -5.53
C GLU A 62 12.79 -7.74 -6.03
N ASP A 63 12.05 -7.06 -6.91
CA ASP A 63 12.43 -5.73 -7.37
C ASP A 63 12.54 -4.73 -6.23
N LYS A 64 11.66 -4.87 -5.23
CA LYS A 64 11.62 -3.94 -4.10
C LYS A 64 12.83 -4.02 -3.17
N VAL A 65 13.62 -5.08 -3.25
CA VAL A 65 14.84 -5.28 -2.45
C VAL A 65 16.12 -5.13 -3.27
N ARG A 66 16.02 -4.86 -4.58
CA ARG A 66 17.19 -4.57 -5.43
C ARG A 66 17.82 -3.26 -5.01
N VAL A 67 19.15 -3.29 -4.85
CA VAL A 67 19.94 -2.11 -4.54
C VAL A 67 20.16 -1.28 -5.81
N PHE A 68 19.87 0.00 -5.72
CA PHE A 68 20.19 1.00 -6.74
C PHE A 68 20.81 2.24 -6.08
N TYR A 69 21.39 3.12 -6.88
CA TYR A 69 22.12 4.29 -6.39
C TYR A 69 21.49 5.56 -6.91
N ILE A 70 21.39 6.56 -6.04
CA ILE A 70 20.94 7.89 -6.44
C ILE A 70 21.99 8.94 -6.08
N ASP A 71 22.04 10.03 -6.83
CA ASP A 71 22.91 11.18 -6.59
C ASP A 71 22.44 11.96 -5.35
N GLU A 72 23.34 12.17 -4.39
CA GLU A 72 23.00 12.81 -3.12
C GLU A 72 22.65 14.29 -3.26
N ALA A 73 23.34 15.01 -4.15
CA ALA A 73 23.12 16.43 -4.34
C ALA A 73 21.74 16.66 -4.96
N ARG A 74 21.38 15.88 -5.99
CA ARG A 74 20.06 15.93 -6.63
C ARG A 74 18.95 15.45 -5.71
N ALA A 75 19.19 14.41 -4.91
CA ALA A 75 18.24 13.93 -3.91
C ALA A 75 17.95 14.99 -2.84
N LEU A 76 18.99 15.71 -2.37
CA LEU A 76 18.85 16.80 -1.42
C LEU A 76 18.11 18.01 -2.01
N ASP A 77 18.34 18.32 -3.27
CA ASP A 77 17.62 19.40 -3.99
C ASP A 77 16.12 19.06 -4.14
N ALA A 78 15.81 17.82 -4.54
CA ALA A 78 14.44 17.33 -4.68
C ALA A 78 13.71 17.19 -3.32
N CYS A 79 14.43 16.83 -2.25
CA CYS A 79 13.85 16.63 -0.93
C CYS A 79 14.84 17.06 0.18
N PRO A 80 14.69 18.26 0.77
CA PRO A 80 15.59 18.73 1.84
C PRO A 80 15.64 17.81 3.07
N ARG A 81 14.55 17.08 3.34
CA ARG A 81 14.46 16.07 4.43
C ARG A 81 15.33 14.84 4.17
N TRP A 82 15.84 14.65 2.96
CA TRP A 82 16.77 13.60 2.62
C TRP A 82 18.04 13.62 3.48
N ARG A 83 18.46 14.81 3.94
CA ARG A 83 19.61 14.94 4.86
C ARG A 83 19.40 14.18 6.17
N ASP A 84 18.20 14.27 6.74
CA ASP A 84 17.88 13.57 7.99
C ASP A 84 17.82 12.06 7.78
N PHE A 85 17.32 11.62 6.62
CA PHE A 85 17.31 10.22 6.23
C PHE A 85 18.72 9.63 6.15
N LEU A 86 19.65 10.30 5.46
CA LEU A 86 21.04 9.82 5.35
C LEU A 86 21.75 9.80 6.70
N ARG A 87 21.52 10.82 7.57
CA ARG A 87 22.10 10.84 8.93
C ARG A 87 21.67 9.63 9.76
N LEU A 88 20.42 9.19 9.62
CA LEU A 88 19.89 8.03 10.34
C LEU A 88 20.29 6.69 9.69
N ASN A 89 20.78 6.72 8.45
CA ASN A 89 21.12 5.55 7.65
C ASN A 89 22.51 5.72 7.00
N SER A 90 23.52 6.06 7.80
CA SER A 90 24.85 6.38 7.28
C SER A 90 25.52 5.24 6.50
N SER A 91 25.09 3.99 6.73
CA SER A 91 25.56 2.81 5.99
C SER A 91 25.16 2.79 4.52
N LEU A 92 24.25 3.68 4.08
CA LEU A 92 23.82 3.77 2.68
C LEU A 92 24.84 4.52 1.81
N GLN A 93 25.85 5.16 2.39
CA GLN A 93 26.82 6.01 1.70
C GLN A 93 28.14 5.25 1.45
N ASP A 94 28.06 4.12 0.77
CA ASP A 94 29.22 3.28 0.44
C ASP A 94 30.00 3.77 -0.80
N ARG A 95 29.44 4.75 -1.55
CA ARG A 95 30.07 5.40 -2.71
C ARG A 95 30.09 6.92 -2.57
N PRO A 96 31.18 7.60 -2.97
CA PRO A 96 31.25 9.06 -2.90
C PRO A 96 30.11 9.75 -3.69
N GLY A 97 29.34 10.59 -3.01
CA GLY A 97 28.26 11.38 -3.62
C GLY A 97 27.01 10.58 -4.02
N GLN A 98 26.92 9.29 -3.64
CA GLN A 98 25.79 8.44 -3.95
C GLN A 98 25.28 7.73 -2.71
N SER A 99 23.96 7.51 -2.65
CA SER A 99 23.35 6.68 -1.63
C SER A 99 22.76 5.41 -2.23
N ALA A 100 23.12 4.26 -1.68
CA ALA A 100 22.55 2.95 -1.99
C ALA A 100 21.16 2.82 -1.35
N LEU A 101 20.14 2.49 -2.15
CA LEU A 101 18.76 2.38 -1.73
C LEU A 101 18.13 1.08 -2.21
N THR A 102 17.05 0.70 -1.54
CA THR A 102 16.05 -0.22 -2.10
C THR A 102 14.70 0.48 -2.14
N VAL A 103 13.82 0.07 -3.04
CA VAL A 103 12.47 0.64 -3.12
C VAL A 103 11.71 0.39 -1.82
N ARG A 104 11.93 -0.77 -1.16
CA ARG A 104 11.36 -1.05 0.16
C ARG A 104 11.73 0.05 1.17
N LEU A 105 13.02 0.35 1.27
CA LEU A 105 13.54 1.30 2.24
C LEU A 105 12.97 2.69 2.02
N ILE A 106 13.02 3.21 0.78
CA ILE A 106 12.51 4.56 0.50
C ILE A 106 10.99 4.64 0.67
N LEU A 107 10.21 3.62 0.26
CA LEU A 107 8.75 3.64 0.47
C LEU A 107 8.39 3.62 1.97
N GLN A 108 9.11 2.84 2.79
CA GLN A 108 8.88 2.80 4.23
C GLN A 108 9.17 4.17 4.86
N TRP A 109 10.38 4.70 4.62
CA TRP A 109 10.81 6.01 5.12
C TRP A 109 9.88 7.14 4.69
N TRP A 110 9.60 7.23 3.38
CA TRP A 110 8.79 8.30 2.80
C TRP A 110 7.34 8.23 3.31
N GLY A 111 6.81 7.01 3.40
CA GLY A 111 5.45 6.75 3.85
C GLY A 111 5.23 7.04 5.32
N THR A 112 6.19 6.70 6.19
CA THR A 112 5.96 6.63 7.64
C THR A 112 6.75 7.72 8.36
N GLU A 113 8.07 7.69 8.26
CA GLU A 113 8.97 8.60 8.97
C GLU A 113 8.95 10.02 8.40
N TYR A 114 8.62 10.19 7.12
CA TYR A 114 8.52 11.50 6.49
C TYR A 114 7.09 12.05 6.49
N ARG A 115 6.20 11.53 5.63
CA ARG A 115 4.87 12.14 5.44
C ARG A 115 3.94 11.96 6.63
N ARG A 116 3.86 10.76 7.21
CA ARG A 116 3.01 10.52 8.40
C ARG A 116 3.52 11.22 9.66
N ALA A 117 4.82 11.51 9.75
CA ALA A 117 5.36 12.32 10.84
C ALA A 117 4.93 13.80 10.74
N GLN A 118 4.61 14.29 9.53
CA GLN A 118 4.03 15.63 9.34
C GLN A 118 2.53 15.62 9.59
N ASP A 119 1.83 14.62 9.06
CA ASP A 119 0.40 14.44 9.20
C ASP A 119 0.07 12.94 9.17
N PRO A 120 -0.39 12.35 10.30
CA PRO A 120 -0.74 10.93 10.34
C PRO A 120 -1.74 10.51 9.25
N ASP A 121 -2.62 11.44 8.85
CA ASP A 121 -3.69 11.24 7.87
C ASP A 121 -3.30 11.70 6.45
N TYR A 122 -2.01 11.95 6.18
CA TYR A 122 -1.54 12.45 4.89
C TYR A 122 -2.03 11.60 3.71
N TRP A 123 -1.84 10.27 3.80
CA TRP A 123 -2.20 9.35 2.72
C TRP A 123 -3.70 9.11 2.62
N THR A 124 -4.43 9.16 3.75
CA THR A 124 -5.88 9.03 3.74
C THR A 124 -6.52 10.25 3.09
N LYS A 125 -6.10 11.46 3.44
CA LYS A 125 -6.54 12.71 2.79
C LYS A 125 -6.25 12.74 1.29
N ALA A 126 -5.07 12.28 0.88
CA ALA A 126 -4.72 12.16 -0.54
C ALA A 126 -5.62 11.15 -1.27
N TRP A 127 -5.89 10.01 -0.64
CA TRP A 127 -6.80 9.00 -1.19
C TRP A 127 -8.24 9.52 -1.27
N GLU A 128 -8.75 10.18 -0.22
CA GLU A 128 -10.08 10.81 -0.21
C GLU A 128 -10.24 11.81 -1.35
N THR A 129 -9.23 12.67 -1.54
CA THR A 129 -9.22 13.62 -2.65
C THR A 129 -9.34 12.90 -3.98
N LYS A 130 -8.59 11.81 -4.19
CA LYS A 130 -8.69 11.02 -5.42
C LYS A 130 -10.07 10.41 -5.60
N VAL A 131 -10.62 9.79 -4.56
CA VAL A 131 -11.90 9.08 -4.62
C VAL A 131 -13.07 10.05 -4.78
N SER A 132 -12.99 11.25 -4.22
CA SER A 132 -14.01 12.29 -4.39
C SER A 132 -14.19 12.77 -5.84
N THR A 133 -13.25 12.44 -6.73
CA THR A 133 -13.38 12.72 -8.17
C THR A 133 -14.21 11.69 -8.94
N LEU A 134 -14.60 10.59 -8.29
CA LEU A 134 -15.34 9.49 -8.90
C LEU A 134 -16.83 9.62 -8.64
N ASP A 135 -17.65 9.19 -9.61
CA ASP A 135 -19.08 8.99 -9.41
C ASP A 135 -19.31 7.63 -8.73
N LEU A 136 -19.34 7.64 -7.39
CA LEU A 136 -19.46 6.43 -6.57
C LEU A 136 -20.79 5.67 -6.73
N ASP A 137 -21.78 6.27 -7.40
CA ASP A 137 -23.02 5.62 -7.80
C ASP A 137 -22.85 4.76 -9.05
N ARG A 138 -21.80 5.02 -9.84
CA ARG A 138 -21.50 4.32 -11.11
C ARG A 138 -20.31 3.40 -11.05
N VAL A 139 -19.43 3.58 -10.06
CA VAL A 139 -18.21 2.78 -9.93
C VAL A 139 -18.10 2.10 -8.57
N HIS A 140 -17.25 1.09 -8.52
CA HIS A 140 -16.80 0.47 -7.29
C HIS A 140 -15.33 0.80 -7.03
N VAL A 141 -14.96 0.89 -5.76
CA VAL A 141 -13.58 1.14 -5.34
C VAL A 141 -13.11 0.02 -4.42
N LEU A 142 -12.01 -0.62 -4.77
CA LEU A 142 -11.33 -1.59 -3.91
C LEU A 142 -10.01 -1.00 -3.41
N VAL A 143 -9.70 -1.24 -2.15
CA VAL A 143 -8.45 -0.81 -1.51
C VAL A 143 -7.75 -2.05 -0.96
N ASP A 144 -6.59 -2.41 -1.51
CA ASP A 144 -5.95 -3.70 -1.23
C ASP A 144 -4.81 -3.66 -0.19
N ASP A 145 -4.60 -2.48 0.41
CA ASP A 145 -3.44 -2.18 1.25
C ASP A 145 -3.77 -1.51 2.58
N VAL A 146 -4.97 -1.77 3.14
CA VAL A 146 -5.37 -1.27 4.46
C VAL A 146 -4.49 -1.87 5.55
N ARG A 147 -3.77 -1.00 6.25
CA ARG A 147 -2.70 -1.32 7.22
C ARG A 147 -2.83 -0.54 8.52
N PHE A 148 -3.51 0.59 8.56
CA PHE A 148 -3.56 1.47 9.73
C PHE A 148 -4.98 1.81 10.17
N MET A 149 -5.14 2.12 11.45
CA MET A 149 -6.44 2.46 12.05
C MET A 149 -7.08 3.70 11.42
N ASN A 150 -6.29 4.69 11.01
CA ASN A 150 -6.82 5.88 10.36
C ASN A 150 -7.33 5.59 8.93
N GLU A 151 -6.72 4.64 8.22
CA GLU A 151 -7.19 4.18 6.92
C GLU A 151 -8.54 3.48 7.06
N LEU A 152 -8.70 2.63 8.08
CA LEU A 152 -9.99 2.03 8.41
C LEU A 152 -11.06 3.10 8.70
N LYS A 153 -10.75 4.06 9.57
CA LYS A 153 -11.67 5.15 9.91
C LYS A 153 -12.08 5.95 8.68
N THR A 154 -11.13 6.24 7.79
CA THR A 154 -11.36 6.90 6.51
C THR A 154 -12.33 6.09 5.67
N LEU A 155 -12.07 4.79 5.47
CA LEU A 155 -12.95 3.92 4.68
C LEU A 155 -14.35 3.81 5.29
N ARG A 156 -14.46 3.75 6.62
CA ARG A 156 -15.76 3.75 7.32
C ARG A 156 -16.55 5.04 7.09
N HIS A 157 -15.89 6.18 6.89
CA HIS A 157 -16.57 7.43 6.54
C HIS A 157 -17.26 7.38 5.16
N PHE A 158 -16.77 6.50 4.27
CA PHE A 158 -17.39 6.23 2.95
C PHE A 158 -18.31 5.00 2.97
N ASP A 159 -18.80 4.59 4.14
CA ASP A 159 -19.63 3.38 4.31
C ASP A 159 -18.98 2.12 3.70
N ALA A 160 -17.65 2.07 3.67
CA ALA A 160 -16.93 0.95 3.09
C ALA A 160 -17.06 -0.31 3.96
N ARG A 161 -17.07 -1.45 3.28
CA ARG A 161 -16.94 -2.76 3.91
C ARG A 161 -15.46 -3.11 4.06
N ILE A 162 -15.08 -3.62 5.22
CA ILE A 162 -13.71 -3.99 5.57
C ILE A 162 -13.62 -5.51 5.70
N VAL A 163 -12.81 -6.10 4.83
CA VAL A 163 -12.59 -7.54 4.73
C VAL A 163 -11.18 -7.87 5.24
N LYS A 164 -11.07 -8.72 6.25
CA LYS A 164 -9.78 -9.25 6.71
C LYS A 164 -9.40 -10.46 5.87
N ILE A 165 -8.19 -10.47 5.31
CA ILE A 165 -7.55 -11.66 4.76
C ILE A 165 -6.55 -12.19 5.78
N GLU A 166 -6.84 -13.37 6.32
CA GLU A 166 -6.02 -14.06 7.30
C GLU A 166 -5.30 -15.24 6.65
N ARG A 167 -3.99 -15.33 6.80
CA ARG A 167 -3.19 -16.46 6.30
C ARG A 167 -2.52 -17.15 7.48
N PRO A 168 -3.15 -18.19 8.07
CA PRO A 168 -2.59 -18.88 9.23
C PRO A 168 -1.18 -19.40 8.98
N GLY A 169 -0.32 -19.32 10.00
CA GLY A 169 1.08 -19.76 9.90
C GLY A 169 2.00 -18.82 9.11
N PHE A 170 1.48 -17.73 8.55
CA PHE A 170 2.29 -16.70 7.89
C PHE A 170 2.43 -15.47 8.77
N ASN A 171 3.58 -15.35 9.44
CA ASN A 171 3.96 -14.10 10.08
C ASN A 171 4.52 -13.18 8.98
N GLY A 172 3.87 -12.03 8.78
CA GLY A 172 4.27 -11.04 7.76
C GLY A 172 5.77 -10.69 7.80
N ALA A 173 6.25 -10.07 6.73
CA ALA A 173 7.66 -9.70 6.62
C ALA A 173 7.99 -8.50 7.54
N GLY A 174 8.29 -8.79 8.82
CA GLY A 174 8.93 -7.87 9.76
C GLY A 174 8.03 -7.23 10.81
N ASN A 175 8.67 -6.51 11.73
CA ASN A 175 8.05 -5.85 12.90
C ASN A 175 7.71 -4.37 12.64
N HIS A 176 7.58 -3.95 11.39
CA HIS A 176 7.28 -2.55 11.07
C HIS A 176 5.87 -2.17 11.52
N ALA A 177 5.64 -0.93 11.95
CA ALA A 177 4.34 -0.49 12.50
C ALA A 177 3.17 -0.75 11.53
N SER A 178 3.41 -0.64 10.22
CA SER A 178 2.42 -0.94 9.18
C SER A 178 1.99 -2.40 9.09
N GLU A 179 2.65 -3.32 9.79
CA GLU A 179 2.28 -4.73 9.84
C GLU A 179 1.49 -5.07 11.11
N THR A 180 1.62 -4.33 12.22
CA THR A 180 0.99 -4.64 13.52
C THR A 180 -0.11 -3.69 13.95
N SER A 181 -0.31 -2.58 13.23
CA SER A 181 -1.25 -1.51 13.59
C SER A 181 -2.72 -1.93 13.71
N LEU A 182 -3.11 -3.09 13.18
CA LEU A 182 -4.48 -3.61 13.21
C LEU A 182 -4.65 -4.88 14.08
N ASP A 183 -3.63 -5.28 14.84
CA ASP A 183 -3.65 -6.55 15.58
C ASP A 183 -4.73 -6.59 16.68
N GLY A 184 -5.14 -5.42 17.18
CA GLY A 184 -6.23 -5.26 18.15
C GLY A 184 -7.61 -4.95 17.55
N TYR A 185 -7.76 -4.94 16.22
CA TYR A 185 -9.03 -4.62 15.57
C TYR A 185 -9.84 -5.89 15.25
N ASP A 186 -11.12 -5.90 15.61
CA ASP A 186 -12.03 -7.06 15.51
C ASP A 186 -13.34 -6.77 14.75
N ALA A 187 -13.69 -5.50 14.50
CA ALA A 187 -14.91 -5.09 13.80
C ALA A 187 -14.84 -5.24 12.27
N TRP A 188 -14.54 -6.45 11.80
CA TRP A 188 -14.49 -6.82 10.38
C TRP A 188 -15.90 -7.13 9.84
N ASP A 189 -16.22 -6.71 8.62
CA ASP A 189 -17.50 -7.08 7.98
C ASP A 189 -17.45 -8.51 7.43
N ALA A 190 -16.25 -8.97 7.06
CA ALA A 190 -16.00 -10.35 6.67
C ALA A 190 -14.54 -10.73 6.96
N VAL A 191 -14.31 -12.03 7.14
CA VAL A 191 -12.98 -12.62 7.25
C VAL A 191 -12.85 -13.74 6.21
N ILE A 192 -11.85 -13.64 5.35
CA ILE A 192 -11.46 -14.73 4.45
C ILE A 192 -10.17 -15.34 4.99
N VAL A 193 -10.24 -16.61 5.34
CA VAL A 193 -9.06 -17.41 5.67
C VAL A 193 -8.41 -17.86 4.37
N ASN A 194 -7.09 -17.79 4.28
CA ASN A 194 -6.26 -18.26 3.18
C ASN A 194 -5.33 -19.37 3.70
N ASP A 195 -5.88 -20.57 3.86
CA ASP A 195 -5.23 -21.75 4.45
C ASP A 195 -5.19 -22.95 3.47
N GLY A 196 -5.48 -22.70 2.19
CA GLY A 196 -5.67 -23.74 1.18
C GLY A 196 -4.96 -23.43 -0.14
N THR A 197 -5.42 -24.07 -1.21
CA THR A 197 -4.95 -23.79 -2.57
C THR A 197 -5.45 -22.43 -3.07
N LEU A 198 -4.86 -21.95 -4.16
CA LEU A 198 -5.33 -20.71 -4.80
C LEU A 198 -6.80 -20.83 -5.20
N GLU A 199 -7.21 -21.95 -5.78
CA GLU A 199 -8.60 -22.19 -6.21
C GLU A 199 -9.56 -22.14 -5.02
N GLN A 200 -9.19 -22.74 -3.88
CA GLN A 200 -9.99 -22.69 -2.66
C GLN A 200 -10.10 -21.26 -2.12
N PHE A 201 -9.01 -20.49 -2.19
CA PHE A 201 -9.01 -19.08 -1.79
C PHE A 201 -9.90 -18.23 -2.70
N LEU A 202 -9.81 -18.40 -4.03
CA LEU A 202 -10.64 -17.68 -5.00
C LEU A 202 -12.13 -18.01 -4.85
N ALA A 203 -12.49 -19.27 -4.60
CA ALA A 203 -13.87 -19.67 -4.31
C ALA A 203 -14.45 -18.98 -3.04
N ARG A 204 -13.60 -18.72 -2.03
CA ARG A 204 -14.01 -17.94 -0.84
C ARG A 204 -14.24 -16.47 -1.18
N VAL A 205 -13.43 -15.90 -2.09
CA VAL A 205 -13.64 -14.53 -2.61
C VAL A 205 -14.93 -14.44 -3.42
N GLU A 206 -15.26 -15.46 -4.23
CA GLU A 206 -16.53 -15.55 -4.97
C GLU A 206 -17.74 -15.62 -4.04
N THR A 207 -17.65 -16.42 -2.97
CA THR A 207 -18.69 -16.50 -1.94
C THR A 207 -18.94 -15.14 -1.31
N LEU A 208 -17.87 -14.39 -1.01
CA LEU A 208 -17.98 -13.02 -0.52
C LEU A 208 -18.64 -12.12 -1.58
N ALA A 209 -18.25 -12.19 -2.85
CA ALA A 209 -18.85 -11.39 -3.93
C ALA A 209 -20.37 -11.59 -4.00
N GLY A 210 -20.84 -12.84 -3.89
CA GLY A 210 -22.28 -13.14 -3.86
C GLY A 210 -23.00 -12.52 -2.66
N GLN A 211 -22.39 -12.53 -1.47
CA GLN A 211 -22.94 -11.85 -0.29
C GLN A 211 -22.97 -10.33 -0.45
N LEU A 212 -21.99 -9.79 -1.16
CA LEU A 212 -21.87 -8.35 -1.38
C LEU A 212 -22.88 -7.83 -2.41
N ALA A 213 -23.17 -8.60 -3.46
CA ALA A 213 -24.09 -8.27 -4.56
C ALA A 213 -25.58 -8.45 -4.22
N LEU A 214 -25.91 -9.23 -3.19
CA LEU A 214 -27.29 -9.46 -2.74
C LEU A 214 -27.86 -8.32 -1.86
N ARG A 215 -27.17 -7.19 -1.74
CA ARG A 215 -27.55 -6.02 -0.92
C ARG A 215 -27.18 -4.73 -1.61
#